data_AF-A0A6J6RGV7-F1
#
_entry.id   AF-A0A6J6RGV7-F1
#
_cell.length_a   1.000
_cell.length_b   1.000
_cell.length_c   1.000
_cell.angle_alpha   90.00
_cell.angle_beta   90.00
_cell.angle_gamma   90.00
#
_symmetry.space_group_name_H-M   'P 1'
#
loop_
_entity.id
_entity.type
_entity.pdbx_description
1 polymer ?
#
loop_
_entity_poly.entity_id
_entity_poly.type
_entity_poly.pdbx_seq_one_letter_code
_entity_poly.pdbx_strand_id
1 'polypeptide(L)'
;MKRQISLLALMVLAINTNFASAAPIYTFPVAGCTVKYGKYHHTYPATDLFAKKGCAFVAPIAGVIDEVNTVDRWVGRTNLGPDRGGLSVSLIGDDGFRYYGSHLLKIEPNIVPGYKVASGEKLGEIGTTGSAKGTKPHLHFGISYPTEKGIWWIRRGVGLEKGKTTPWKYLQAWQAGKDLKPRLITPATIPPEPKK
;
A
#
# COMPACT_ATOMS: atom_id res chain seq x y z
N MET A 1 32.42 -62.72 -39.37
CA MET A 1 32.23 -62.27 -37.98
C MET A 1 31.74 -60.82 -38.00
N LYS A 2 30.44 -60.56 -37.85
CA LYS A 2 29.86 -59.20 -37.77
C LYS A 2 29.42 -58.96 -36.33
N ARG A 3 30.12 -58.07 -35.61
CA ARG A 3 29.76 -57.61 -34.26
C ARG A 3 28.60 -56.62 -34.38
N GLN A 4 27.41 -56.98 -33.91
CA GLN A 4 26.34 -56.01 -33.70
C GLN A 4 26.57 -55.30 -32.38
N ILE A 5 26.83 -53.99 -32.44
CA ILE A 5 26.89 -53.11 -31.29
C ILE A 5 25.47 -52.56 -31.12
N SER A 6 24.75 -53.04 -30.10
CA SER A 6 23.45 -52.48 -29.74
C SER A 6 23.68 -51.21 -28.93
N LEU A 7 23.38 -50.04 -29.51
CA LEU A 7 23.31 -48.78 -28.75
C LEU A 7 22.00 -48.74 -27.98
N LEU A 8 22.08 -48.81 -26.65
CA LEU A 8 20.98 -48.52 -25.75
C LEU A 8 20.82 -46.99 -25.67
N ALA A 9 19.83 -46.43 -26.36
CA ALA A 9 19.51 -45.01 -26.26
C ALA A 9 18.82 -44.74 -24.92
N LEU A 10 19.55 -44.15 -23.97
CA LEU A 10 18.99 -43.70 -22.70
C LEU A 10 18.21 -42.41 -22.95
N MET A 11 16.89 -42.52 -23.11
CA MET A 11 16.00 -41.38 -23.26
C MET A 11 15.81 -40.73 -21.88
N VAL A 12 16.59 -39.67 -21.60
CA VAL A 12 16.40 -38.84 -20.40
C VAL A 12 15.16 -37.98 -20.63
N LEU A 13 14.04 -38.34 -20.01
CA LEU A 13 12.89 -37.44 -19.91
C LEU A 13 13.31 -36.23 -19.05
N ALA A 14 13.46 -35.07 -19.68
CA ALA A 14 13.59 -33.81 -18.96
C ALA A 14 12.25 -33.52 -18.26
N ILE A 15 12.19 -33.80 -16.96
CA ILE A 15 11.05 -33.42 -16.12
C ILE A 15 11.10 -31.90 -15.99
N ASN A 16 10.26 -31.19 -16.74
CA ASN A 16 10.04 -29.75 -16.58
C ASN A 16 9.35 -29.51 -15.23
N THR A 17 10.13 -29.41 -14.16
CA THR A 17 9.63 -28.95 -12.86
C THR A 17 9.41 -27.44 -12.92
N ASN A 18 8.27 -27.02 -13.44
CA ASN A 18 7.76 -25.68 -13.17
C ASN A 18 7.41 -25.64 -11.68
N PHE A 19 8.34 -25.19 -10.85
CA PHE A 19 8.06 -24.92 -9.45
C PHE A 19 6.98 -23.83 -9.39
N ALA A 20 5.77 -24.20 -8.97
CA ALA A 20 4.72 -23.25 -8.69
C ALA A 20 5.18 -22.37 -7.51
N SER A 21 5.50 -21.11 -7.78
CA SER A 21 5.70 -20.12 -6.73
C SER A 21 4.33 -19.56 -6.34
N ALA A 22 4.04 -19.52 -5.04
CA ALA A 22 2.88 -18.78 -4.55
C ALA A 22 2.99 -17.31 -4.97
N ALA A 23 1.85 -16.69 -5.31
CA ALA A 23 1.79 -15.25 -5.52
C ALA A 23 2.13 -14.53 -4.20
N PRO A 24 2.84 -13.38 -4.24
CA PRO A 24 3.11 -12.60 -3.05
C PRO A 24 1.80 -12.20 -2.32
N ILE A 25 1.83 -12.27 -1.00
CA ILE A 25 0.76 -11.75 -0.13
C ILE A 25 0.66 -10.23 -0.30
N TYR A 26 1.82 -9.56 -0.34
CA TYR A 26 1.92 -8.11 -0.40
C TYR A 26 2.22 -7.60 -1.81
N THR A 27 1.48 -6.59 -2.22
CA THR A 27 1.62 -5.88 -3.50
C THR A 27 2.14 -4.47 -3.26
N PHE A 28 3.06 -4.00 -4.12
CA PHE A 28 3.46 -2.60 -4.12
C PHE A 28 2.25 -1.72 -4.50
N PRO A 29 1.89 -0.69 -3.72
CA PRO A 29 0.58 -0.04 -3.81
C PRO A 29 0.40 0.84 -5.06
N VAL A 30 1.36 0.90 -5.98
CA VAL A 30 1.22 1.64 -7.24
C VAL A 30 1.49 0.71 -8.42
N ALA A 31 0.48 0.52 -9.27
CA ALA A 31 0.57 -0.39 -10.42
C ALA A 31 0.79 0.38 -11.74
N GLY A 32 1.54 -0.24 -12.66
CA GLY A 32 1.69 0.25 -14.04
C GLY A 32 2.46 1.57 -14.20
N CYS A 33 3.14 2.04 -13.14
CA CYS A 33 3.82 3.34 -13.14
C CYS A 33 5.21 3.29 -12.51
N THR A 34 6.11 4.13 -13.02
CA THR A 34 7.37 4.44 -12.35
C THR A 34 7.09 5.28 -11.11
N VAL A 35 7.69 4.90 -9.99
CA VAL A 35 7.52 5.58 -8.70
C VAL A 35 8.88 6.00 -8.14
N LYS A 36 8.94 7.20 -7.57
CA LYS A 36 10.06 7.70 -6.78
C LYS A 36 9.61 7.93 -5.35
N TYR A 37 10.38 7.45 -4.38
CA TYR A 37 10.07 7.61 -2.96
C TYR A 37 11.35 7.50 -2.11
N GLY A 38 11.33 8.17 -0.96
CA GLY A 38 12.49 8.26 -0.06
C GLY A 38 12.26 7.54 1.27
N LYS A 39 13.35 7.34 2.01
CA LYS A 39 13.32 6.70 3.34
C LYS A 39 12.61 7.55 4.40
N TYR A 40 12.68 8.86 4.27
CA TYR A 40 12.24 9.82 5.28
C TYR A 40 10.95 10.53 4.87
N HIS A 41 10.10 10.79 5.85
CA HIS A 41 8.91 11.64 5.74
C HIS A 41 8.89 12.59 6.95
N HIS A 42 8.60 13.87 6.70
CA HIS A 42 9.02 14.98 7.56
C HIS A 42 8.17 15.19 8.82
N THR A 43 6.91 14.73 8.86
CA THR A 43 5.99 15.03 9.99
C THR A 43 5.59 13.80 10.79
N TYR A 44 5.33 12.67 10.12
CA TYR A 44 4.90 11.43 10.75
C TYR A 44 5.32 10.23 9.89
N PRO A 45 5.32 9.00 10.41
CA PRO A 45 5.91 7.87 9.70
C PRO A 45 4.99 7.32 8.60
N ALA A 46 5.08 7.96 7.44
CA ALA A 46 4.43 7.58 6.19
C ALA A 46 5.46 7.62 5.05
N THR A 47 5.03 7.38 3.81
CA THR A 47 5.89 7.52 2.64
C THR A 47 5.11 8.09 1.48
N ASP A 48 5.65 9.13 0.85
CA ASP A 48 5.11 9.69 -0.39
C ASP A 48 5.69 8.97 -1.59
N LEU A 49 4.79 8.38 -2.38
CA LEU A 49 5.08 7.65 -3.60
C LEU A 49 4.78 8.55 -4.79
N PHE A 50 5.79 9.29 -5.26
CA PHE A 50 5.65 10.21 -6.40
C PHE A 50 5.51 9.41 -7.69
N ALA A 51 4.39 9.61 -8.38
CA ALA A 51 4.04 8.95 -9.63
C ALA A 51 3.28 9.93 -10.55
N LYS A 52 3.03 9.56 -11.80
CA LYS A 52 2.20 10.38 -12.69
C LYS A 52 0.76 10.46 -12.14
N LYS A 53 0.11 11.61 -12.33
CA LYS A 53 -1.33 11.74 -12.06
C LYS A 53 -2.11 10.70 -12.88
N GLY A 54 -3.09 10.04 -12.27
CA GLY A 54 -3.87 8.97 -12.89
C GLY A 54 -3.27 7.56 -12.70
N CYS A 55 -2.05 7.43 -12.19
CA CYS A 55 -1.48 6.11 -11.86
C CYS A 55 -2.37 5.36 -10.87
N ALA A 56 -2.49 4.05 -11.03
CA ALA A 56 -3.36 3.23 -10.21
C ALA A 56 -2.81 3.10 -8.78
N PHE A 57 -3.64 3.43 -7.79
CA PHE A 57 -3.46 2.99 -6.40
C PHE A 57 -4.17 1.64 -6.26
N VAL A 58 -3.42 0.62 -5.83
CA VAL A 58 -3.93 -0.76 -5.64
C VAL A 58 -3.82 -1.21 -4.19
N ALA A 59 -4.67 -2.16 -3.80
CA ALA A 59 -4.64 -2.76 -2.47
C ALA A 59 -3.30 -3.47 -2.22
N PRO A 60 -2.54 -3.11 -1.16
CA PRO A 60 -1.25 -3.72 -0.88
C PRO A 60 -1.36 -5.14 -0.32
N ILE A 61 -2.55 -5.58 0.09
CA ILE A 61 -2.87 -6.91 0.62
C ILE A 61 -4.38 -7.13 0.44
N ALA A 62 -4.84 -8.38 0.48
CA ALA A 62 -6.27 -8.66 0.60
C ALA A 62 -6.83 -8.15 1.94
N GLY A 63 -8.12 -7.82 1.96
CA GLY A 63 -8.77 -7.33 3.18
C GLY A 63 -10.13 -6.68 2.93
N VAL A 64 -10.50 -5.77 3.83
CA VAL A 64 -11.79 -5.06 3.83
C VAL A 64 -11.60 -3.55 3.89
N ILE A 65 -12.24 -2.82 2.98
CA ILE A 65 -12.26 -1.36 2.97
C ILE A 65 -12.89 -0.84 4.27
N ASP A 66 -12.19 0.05 4.96
CA ASP A 66 -12.53 0.56 6.29
C ASP A 66 -13.21 1.93 6.20
N GLU A 67 -12.45 2.93 5.76
CA GLU A 67 -12.93 4.31 5.59
C GLU A 67 -12.63 4.79 4.16
N VAL A 68 -13.59 5.51 3.57
CA VAL A 68 -13.47 6.15 2.26
C VAL A 68 -13.89 7.61 2.39
N ASN A 69 -13.05 8.54 1.95
CA ASN A 69 -13.42 9.94 1.80
C ASN A 69 -13.46 10.30 0.31
N THR A 70 -14.65 10.55 -0.21
CA THR A 70 -14.88 10.90 -1.62
C THR A 70 -15.00 12.42 -1.84
N VAL A 71 -14.93 13.23 -0.78
CA VAL A 71 -15.12 14.68 -0.85
C VAL A 71 -13.86 15.39 -0.37
N ASP A 72 -13.28 16.21 -1.24
CA ASP A 72 -12.17 17.09 -0.89
C ASP A 72 -12.69 18.34 -0.16
N ARG A 73 -12.64 18.31 1.18
CA ARG A 73 -13.04 19.44 2.05
C ARG A 73 -11.89 20.39 2.36
N TRP A 74 -10.70 20.15 1.80
CA TRP A 74 -9.51 20.88 2.16
C TRP A 74 -9.61 22.38 1.84
N VAL A 75 -9.37 23.18 2.87
CA VAL A 75 -9.21 24.63 2.76
C VAL A 75 -7.88 25.02 3.40
N GLY A 76 -6.95 25.51 2.57
CA GLY A 76 -5.60 25.87 3.02
C GLY A 76 -5.59 26.92 4.14
N ARG A 77 -6.60 27.80 4.18
CA ARG A 77 -6.74 28.85 5.20
C ARG A 77 -6.98 28.28 6.61
N THR A 78 -7.82 27.25 6.75
CA THR A 78 -8.15 26.65 8.05
C THR A 78 -7.14 25.57 8.46
N ASN A 79 -6.52 24.93 7.46
CA ASN A 79 -5.49 23.92 7.65
C ASN A 79 -5.90 22.84 8.67
N LEU A 80 -7.11 22.32 8.51
CA LEU A 80 -7.65 21.29 9.39
C LEU A 80 -6.96 19.95 9.09
N GLY A 81 -6.40 19.33 10.12
CA GLY A 81 -5.76 18.02 10.07
C GLY A 81 -6.59 16.94 9.37
N PRO A 82 -7.87 16.72 9.74
CA PRO A 82 -8.70 15.68 9.13
C PRO A 82 -8.94 15.86 7.63
N ASP A 83 -8.86 17.09 7.11
CA ASP A 83 -9.13 17.40 5.70
C ASP A 83 -7.87 17.30 4.81
N ARG A 84 -6.67 17.25 5.40
CA ARG A 84 -5.41 17.24 4.63
C ARG A 84 -5.31 16.09 3.63
N GLY A 85 -5.96 14.96 3.91
CA GLY A 85 -5.92 13.79 3.03
C GLY A 85 -6.63 13.98 1.68
N GLY A 86 -7.59 14.90 1.58
CA GLY A 86 -8.46 14.99 0.40
C GLY A 86 -9.19 13.66 0.15
N LEU A 87 -9.27 13.24 -1.10
CA LEU A 87 -9.81 11.92 -1.42
C LEU A 87 -8.86 10.84 -0.91
N SER A 88 -9.40 9.88 -0.15
CA SER A 88 -8.62 8.85 0.51
C SER A 88 -9.39 7.55 0.73
N VAL A 89 -8.64 6.47 0.84
CA VAL A 89 -9.13 5.12 1.14
C VAL A 89 -8.26 4.53 2.25
N SER A 90 -8.89 3.84 3.18
CA SER A 90 -8.22 2.95 4.13
C SER A 90 -8.77 1.54 4.02
N LEU A 91 -7.89 0.58 4.21
CA LEU A 91 -8.12 -0.85 4.11
C LEU A 91 -7.63 -1.50 5.40
N ILE A 92 -8.45 -2.34 6.04
CA ILE A 92 -7.93 -3.30 7.03
C ILE A 92 -7.51 -4.55 6.26
N GLY A 93 -6.21 -4.81 6.22
CA GLY A 93 -5.66 -6.00 5.60
C GLY A 93 -5.93 -7.25 6.44
N ASP A 94 -5.91 -8.41 5.79
CA ASP A 94 -6.07 -9.71 6.45
C ASP A 94 -4.96 -10.00 7.48
N ASP A 95 -3.88 -9.23 7.46
CA ASP A 95 -2.82 -9.28 8.46
C ASP A 95 -3.10 -8.46 9.74
N GLY A 96 -4.25 -7.79 9.79
CA GLY A 96 -4.75 -7.01 10.92
C GLY A 96 -4.33 -5.54 10.95
N PHE A 97 -3.56 -5.07 9.96
CA PHE A 97 -3.12 -3.67 9.91
C PHE A 97 -4.00 -2.82 9.00
N ARG A 98 -4.04 -1.51 9.28
CA ARG A 98 -4.66 -0.51 8.41
C ARG A 98 -3.65 0.03 7.42
N TYR A 99 -4.03 0.03 6.14
CA TYR A 99 -3.31 0.62 5.01
C TYR A 99 -4.08 1.82 4.50
N TYR A 100 -3.44 2.98 4.42
CA TYR A 100 -4.07 4.24 4.06
C TYR A 100 -3.40 4.88 2.84
N GLY A 101 -4.21 5.28 1.87
CA GLY A 101 -3.80 6.02 0.68
C GLY A 101 -4.60 7.31 0.51
N SER A 102 -3.93 8.44 0.25
CA SER A 102 -4.61 9.73 0.06
C SER A 102 -4.05 10.58 -1.07
N HIS A 103 -4.61 11.79 -1.20
CA HIS A 103 -4.39 12.72 -2.31
C HIS A 103 -4.92 12.20 -3.66
N LEU A 104 -5.92 11.32 -3.63
CA LEU A 104 -6.41 10.65 -4.83
C LEU A 104 -7.10 11.63 -5.77
N LEU A 105 -7.00 11.37 -7.07
CA LEU A 105 -7.77 12.04 -8.11
C LEU A 105 -9.20 11.48 -8.16
N LYS A 106 -9.31 10.15 -8.03
CA LYS A 106 -10.54 9.38 -8.17
C LYS A 106 -10.45 8.14 -7.29
N ILE A 107 -11.60 7.70 -6.79
CA ILE A 107 -11.79 6.42 -6.10
C ILE A 107 -12.70 5.57 -6.98
N GLU A 108 -12.43 4.27 -7.10
CA GLU A 108 -13.27 3.39 -7.91
C GLU A 108 -14.68 3.26 -7.28
N PRO A 109 -15.77 3.25 -8.09
CA PRO A 109 -17.14 3.38 -7.55
C PRO A 109 -17.57 2.26 -6.59
N ASN A 110 -17.03 1.05 -6.75
CA ASN A 110 -17.29 -0.10 -5.89
C ASN A 110 -16.53 -0.05 -4.56
N ILE A 111 -15.55 0.84 -4.42
CA ILE A 111 -14.72 0.96 -3.22
C ILE A 111 -15.48 1.77 -2.17
N VAL A 112 -16.21 1.03 -1.34
CA VAL A 112 -17.02 1.53 -0.23
C VAL A 112 -16.69 0.77 1.06
N PRO A 113 -16.93 1.35 2.26
CA PRO A 113 -16.73 0.64 3.52
C PRO A 113 -17.42 -0.73 3.55
N GLY A 114 -16.69 -1.76 4.00
CA GLY A 114 -17.15 -3.15 4.03
C GLY A 114 -16.89 -3.95 2.76
N TYR A 115 -16.46 -3.31 1.66
CA TYR A 115 -16.10 -4.02 0.44
C TYR A 115 -14.82 -4.85 0.63
N LYS A 116 -14.86 -6.12 0.19
CA LYS A 116 -13.69 -7.02 0.23
C LYS A 116 -12.85 -6.81 -1.02
N VAL A 117 -11.54 -6.67 -0.84
CA VAL A 117 -10.58 -6.49 -1.93
C VAL A 117 -9.57 -7.61 -1.98
N ALA A 118 -9.14 -7.97 -3.19
CA ALA A 118 -7.95 -8.79 -3.38
C ALA A 118 -6.67 -7.93 -3.37
N SER A 119 -5.52 -8.54 -3.05
CA SER A 119 -4.22 -7.88 -3.22
C SER A 119 -4.03 -7.48 -4.70
N GLY A 120 -3.63 -6.25 -4.95
CA GLY A 120 -3.48 -5.68 -6.29
C GLY A 120 -4.76 -5.14 -6.94
N GLU A 121 -5.93 -5.27 -6.29
CA GLU A 121 -7.17 -4.68 -6.81
C GLU A 121 -7.08 -3.15 -6.83
N LYS A 122 -7.54 -2.53 -7.92
CA LYS A 122 -7.50 -1.07 -8.08
C LYS A 122 -8.49 -0.41 -7.13
N LEU A 123 -7.97 0.49 -6.29
CA LEU A 123 -8.76 1.27 -5.33
C LEU A 123 -9.08 2.67 -5.86
N GLY A 124 -8.20 3.22 -6.67
CA GLY A 124 -8.35 4.57 -7.20
C GLY A 124 -7.14 5.02 -8.01
N GLU A 125 -7.02 6.33 -8.16
CA GLU A 125 -6.00 6.95 -9.00
C GLU A 125 -5.28 8.07 -8.26
N ILE A 126 -3.96 8.14 -8.44
CA ILE A 126 -3.10 9.14 -7.83
C ILE A 126 -3.44 10.54 -8.35
N GLY A 127 -3.53 11.51 -7.43
CA GLY A 127 -3.86 12.89 -7.73
C GLY A 127 -3.09 13.88 -6.87
N THR A 128 -3.77 14.97 -6.54
CA THR A 128 -3.27 16.09 -5.73
C THR A 128 -4.38 16.72 -4.89
N THR A 129 -5.39 15.94 -4.47
CA THR A 129 -6.47 16.47 -3.62
C THR A 129 -5.97 16.68 -2.19
N GLY A 130 -6.70 17.44 -1.38
CA GLY A 130 -6.27 17.76 -0.04
C GLY A 130 -5.07 18.71 0.00
N SER A 131 -4.21 18.55 1.00
CA SER A 131 -3.02 19.40 1.18
C SER A 131 -1.94 19.20 0.11
N ALA A 132 -2.07 18.21 -0.77
CA ALA A 132 -1.20 18.03 -1.94
C ALA A 132 -1.56 18.97 -3.12
N LYS A 133 -2.61 19.80 -3.00
CA LYS A 133 -2.98 20.74 -4.05
C LYS A 133 -1.82 21.69 -4.37
N GLY A 134 -1.39 21.69 -5.63
CA GLY A 134 -0.26 22.51 -6.10
C GLY A 134 1.12 21.84 -5.95
N THR A 135 1.22 20.63 -5.41
CA THR A 135 2.47 19.85 -5.35
C THR A 135 2.58 18.89 -6.54
N LYS A 136 3.71 18.17 -6.64
CA LYS A 136 3.81 17.03 -7.56
C LYS A 136 2.81 15.94 -7.14
N PRO A 137 2.15 15.25 -8.09
CA PRO A 137 1.26 14.13 -7.78
C PRO A 137 2.00 13.02 -7.03
N HIS A 138 1.36 12.49 -6.00
CA HIS A 138 1.89 11.40 -5.20
C HIS A 138 0.76 10.67 -4.46
N LEU A 139 1.02 9.42 -4.11
CA LEU A 139 0.25 8.70 -3.11
C LEU A 139 0.93 8.89 -1.75
N HIS A 140 0.24 9.56 -0.83
CA HIS A 140 0.62 9.47 0.59
C HIS A 140 0.22 8.09 1.08
N PHE A 141 1.19 7.29 1.52
CA PHE A 141 0.96 5.92 1.97
C PHE A 141 1.33 5.74 3.45
N GLY A 142 0.35 5.33 4.25
CA GLY A 142 0.50 5.10 5.69
C GLY A 142 0.14 3.67 6.08
N ILE A 143 0.82 3.16 7.11
CA ILE A 143 0.47 1.89 7.78
C ILE A 143 0.23 2.20 9.26
N SER A 144 -0.85 1.66 9.82
CA SER A 144 -1.26 1.88 11.21
C SER A 144 -2.04 0.69 11.78
N TYR A 145 -2.38 0.75 13.06
CA TYR A 145 -3.32 -0.19 13.67
C TYR A 145 -4.75 0.35 13.44
N PRO A 146 -5.76 -0.52 13.36
CA PRO A 146 -7.15 -0.09 13.31
C PRO A 146 -7.52 0.72 14.55
N THR A 147 -8.39 1.71 14.36
CA THR A 147 -8.95 2.56 15.41
C THR A 147 -10.42 2.82 15.13
N GLU A 148 -11.13 3.38 16.11
CA GLU A 148 -12.41 4.03 15.85
C GLU A 148 -12.29 5.12 14.77
N LYS A 149 -13.44 5.42 14.14
CA LYS A 149 -13.54 6.47 13.12
C LYS A 149 -13.24 7.84 13.73
N GLY A 150 -12.66 8.74 12.93
CA GLY A 150 -12.35 10.11 13.35
C GLY A 150 -10.98 10.30 13.99
N ILE A 151 -10.26 9.21 14.31
CA ILE A 151 -8.89 9.24 14.83
C ILE A 151 -7.90 9.40 13.65
N TRP A 152 -8.01 10.55 12.98
CA TRP A 152 -7.37 10.84 11.70
C TRP A 152 -5.83 10.88 11.78
N TRP A 153 -5.27 11.20 12.94
CA TRP A 153 -3.83 11.26 13.14
C TRP A 153 -3.18 9.87 13.14
N ILE A 154 -3.91 8.83 13.57
CA ILE A 154 -3.47 7.44 13.52
C ILE A 154 -3.64 6.87 12.11
N ARG A 155 -4.81 7.08 11.51
CA ARG A 155 -5.17 6.57 10.17
C ARG A 155 -4.10 6.85 9.11
N ARG A 156 -3.46 8.03 9.16
CA ARG A 156 -2.48 8.47 8.16
C ARG A 156 -1.07 7.86 8.33
N GLY A 157 -0.84 7.11 9.41
CA GLY A 157 0.42 6.42 9.72
C GLY A 157 0.98 6.80 11.10
N VAL A 158 1.44 5.80 11.87
CA VAL A 158 1.85 5.97 13.29
C VAL A 158 3.30 5.63 13.61
N GLY A 159 4.05 5.09 12.65
CA GLY A 159 5.36 4.51 12.93
C GLY A 159 5.31 3.01 13.09
N LEU A 160 6.10 2.35 12.26
CA LEU A 160 6.34 0.92 12.31
C LEU A 160 7.45 0.63 13.32
N GLU A 161 7.56 -0.64 13.68
CA GLU A 161 8.45 -1.17 14.70
C GLU A 161 8.25 -0.44 16.04
N LYS A 162 9.27 0.20 16.59
CA LYS A 162 9.20 0.96 17.84
C LYS A 162 8.66 2.39 17.63
N GLY A 163 7.69 2.55 16.73
CA GLY A 163 7.03 3.84 16.44
C GLY A 163 7.87 4.84 15.63
N LYS A 164 8.95 4.39 14.98
CA LYS A 164 9.92 5.30 14.32
C LYS A 164 10.02 5.09 12.81
N THR A 165 9.62 3.91 12.32
CA THR A 165 9.98 3.47 10.98
C THR A 165 8.87 3.78 9.99
N THR A 166 9.21 4.38 8.84
CA THR A 166 8.29 4.60 7.72
C THR A 166 7.99 3.28 6.99
N PRO A 167 6.96 3.23 6.13
CA PRO A 167 6.71 2.07 5.25
C PRO A 167 7.86 1.71 4.29
N TRP A 168 8.89 2.56 4.15
CA TRP A 168 9.92 2.47 3.11
C TRP A 168 10.51 1.07 2.89
N LYS A 169 10.97 0.37 3.94
CA LYS A 169 11.60 -0.95 3.77
C LYS A 169 10.62 -2.03 3.30
N TYR A 170 9.35 -1.90 3.68
CA TYR A 170 8.28 -2.81 3.27
C TYR A 170 7.92 -2.55 1.81
N LEU A 171 7.80 -1.27 1.44
CA LEU A 171 7.61 -0.85 0.06
C LEU A 171 8.73 -1.35 -0.87
N GLN A 172 9.99 -1.31 -0.42
CA GLN A 172 11.12 -1.86 -1.18
C GLN A 172 10.98 -3.38 -1.41
N ALA A 173 10.58 -4.13 -0.38
CA ALA A 173 10.36 -5.57 -0.51
C ALA A 173 9.21 -5.87 -1.48
N TRP A 174 8.06 -5.21 -1.31
CA TRP A 174 6.88 -5.43 -2.14
C TRP A 174 7.12 -4.99 -3.59
N GLN A 175 7.88 -3.93 -3.82
CA GLN A 175 8.27 -3.51 -5.18
C GLN A 175 9.18 -4.55 -5.86
N ALA A 176 9.98 -5.28 -5.09
CA ALA A 176 10.79 -6.39 -5.57
C ALA A 176 10.02 -7.72 -5.65
N GLY A 177 8.70 -7.72 -5.42
CA GLY A 177 7.86 -8.91 -5.42
C GLY A 177 8.12 -9.85 -4.23
N LYS A 178 8.69 -9.34 -3.14
CA LYS A 178 9.02 -10.10 -1.93
C LYS A 178 8.05 -9.78 -0.80
N ASP A 179 7.56 -10.82 -0.15
CA ASP A 179 6.75 -10.66 1.04
C ASP A 179 7.58 -10.22 2.23
N LEU A 180 7.17 -9.11 2.83
CA LEU A 180 7.68 -8.64 4.10
C LEU A 180 6.53 -8.06 4.91
N LYS A 181 6.08 -8.81 5.92
CA LYS A 181 5.00 -8.40 6.82
C LYS A 181 5.40 -7.17 7.64
N PRO A 182 4.60 -6.09 7.67
CA PRO A 182 4.79 -4.97 8.57
C PRO A 182 4.88 -5.43 10.03
N ARG A 183 5.72 -4.75 10.82
CA ARG A 183 5.76 -4.92 12.27
C ARG A 183 5.32 -3.62 12.87
N LEU A 184 4.29 -3.68 13.70
CA LEU A 184 3.66 -2.52 14.31
C LEU A 184 3.37 -2.87 15.76
N ILE A 185 3.67 -1.94 16.67
CA ILE A 185 3.31 -2.07 18.07
C ILE A 185 2.04 -1.24 18.29
N THR A 186 0.95 -1.90 18.65
CA THR A 186 -0.27 -1.23 19.07
C THR A 186 -0.11 -0.80 20.53
N PRO A 187 -0.16 0.50 20.85
CA PRO A 187 -0.08 0.96 22.23
C PRO A 187 -1.35 0.56 23.00
N ALA A 188 -1.24 0.44 24.32
CA ALA A 188 -2.39 0.15 25.19
C ALA A 188 -3.43 1.28 25.21
N THR A 189 -2.99 2.51 24.93
CA THR A 189 -3.85 3.70 24.85
C THR A 189 -3.60 4.45 23.56
N ILE A 190 -4.64 5.08 23.03
CA ILE A 190 -4.54 5.92 21.83
C ILE A 190 -3.81 7.21 22.20
N PRO A 191 -2.70 7.57 21.53
CA PRO A 191 -2.00 8.81 21.82
C PRO A 191 -2.88 10.01 21.42
N PRO A 192 -2.77 11.15 22.12
CA PRO A 192 -3.57 12.32 21.84
C PRO A 192 -3.32 12.85 20.41
N GLU A 193 -4.30 13.57 19.87
CA GLU A 193 -4.14 14.29 18.61
C GLU A 193 -2.91 15.22 18.69
N PRO A 194 -1.99 15.18 17.71
CA PRO A 194 -0.85 16.09 17.66
C PRO A 194 -1.32 17.55 17.65
N LYS A 195 -0.78 18.37 18.55
CA LYS A 195 -0.98 19.82 18.51
C LYS A 195 -0.30 20.34 17.23
N LYS A 196 -1.03 21.18 16.49
CA LYS A 196 -0.64 21.73 15.17
C LYS A 196 0.78 22.27 15.13
#